data_AF-A0A3S4HU58-F1
#
_entry.id   AF-A0A3S4HU58-F1
#
_cell.length_a   1.000
_cell.length_b   1.000
_cell.length_c   1.000
_cell.angle_alpha   90.00
_cell.angle_beta   90.00
_cell.angle_gamma   90.00
#
_symmetry.space_group_name_H-M   'P 1'
#
loop_
_entity.id
_entity.type
_entity.pdbx_description
1 polymer ?
#
loop_
_entity_poly.entity_id
_entity_poly.type
_entity_poly.pdbx_seq_one_letter_code
_entity_poly.pdbx_strand_id
1 'polypeptide(L)' 'MRGTKLLLINPTDSDAVGNAVKMANQAKIPVITLDRQATKGDVVSHIASDNVQGGENGWRLHREKSG' A
#
# COMPACT_ATOMS: atom_id res chain seq x y z
N MET A 1 -7.63 -28.76 0.75
CA MET A 1 -7.81 -27.36 1.24
C MET A 1 -6.94 -26.43 0.40
N ARG A 2 -7.51 -25.35 -0.17
CA ARG A 2 -6.73 -24.29 -0.84
C ARG A 2 -6.36 -23.24 0.22
N GLY A 3 -5.16 -23.35 0.79
CA GLY A 3 -4.64 -22.33 1.71
C GLY A 3 -4.18 -21.08 0.95
N THR A 4 -4.39 -19.90 1.53
CA THR A 4 -3.94 -18.62 0.99
C THR A 4 -2.44 -18.63 0.73
N LYS A 5 -2.02 -18.22 -0.47
CA LYS A 5 -0.61 -18.21 -0.91
C LYS A 5 0.05 -16.84 -0.78
N LEU A 6 -0.75 -15.77 -0.73
CA LEU A 6 -0.32 -14.37 -0.73
C LEU A 6 -1.45 -13.52 -0.14
N LEU A 7 -1.10 -12.51 0.65
CA LEU A 7 -2.02 -11.49 1.14
C LEU A 7 -1.74 -10.16 0.42
N LEU A 8 -2.72 -9.65 -0.33
CA LEU A 8 -2.74 -8.26 -0.79
C LEU A 8 -3.66 -7.46 0.12
N ILE A 9 -3.19 -6.33 0.63
CA ILE A 9 -3.96 -5.50 1.55
C ILE A 9 -3.76 -4.01 1.29
N ASN A 10 -4.86 -3.26 1.19
CA ASN A 10 -4.87 -1.79 1.15
C ASN A 10 -5.27 -1.27 2.53
N PRO A 11 -4.31 -0.88 3.39
CA PRO A 11 -4.64 -0.49 4.75
C PRO A 11 -5.21 0.93 4.79
N THR A 12 -6.25 1.11 5.60
CA THR A 12 -6.85 2.43 5.85
C THR A 12 -5.85 3.38 6.51
N ASP A 13 -5.01 2.84 7.38
CA ASP A 13 -3.89 3.54 8.01
C ASP A 13 -2.74 2.55 8.24
N SER A 14 -1.51 3.07 8.25
CA SER A 14 -0.29 2.26 8.35
C SER A 14 -0.22 1.43 9.65
N ASP A 15 -0.78 1.92 10.75
CA ASP A 15 -0.79 1.20 12.03
C ASP A 15 -1.95 0.21 12.14
N ALA A 16 -3.09 0.51 11.51
CA ALA A 16 -4.32 -0.27 11.61
C ALA A 16 -4.16 -1.72 11.11
N VAL A 17 -3.22 -1.96 10.20
CA VAL A 17 -3.02 -3.27 9.56
C VAL A 17 -1.94 -4.14 10.22
N GLY A 18 -1.14 -3.59 11.13
CA GLY A 18 0.06 -4.24 11.64
C GLY A 18 -0.16 -5.63 12.25
N ASN A 19 -1.30 -5.85 12.92
CA ASN A 19 -1.64 -7.15 13.49
C ASN A 19 -1.94 -8.19 12.41
N ALA A 20 -2.66 -7.80 11.34
CA ALA A 20 -2.97 -8.69 10.22
C ALA A 20 -1.70 -9.11 9.47
N VAL A 21 -0.76 -8.17 9.26
CA VAL A 21 0.55 -8.47 8.64
C VAL A 21 1.32 -9.48 9.49
N LYS A 22 1.42 -9.27 10.81
CA LYS A 22 2.10 -10.21 11.71
C LYS A 22 1.49 -11.61 11.69
N MET A 23 0.16 -11.71 11.72
CA MET A 23 -0.53 -13.01 11.64
C MET A 23 -0.24 -13.72 10.31
N ALA A 24 -0.22 -12.98 9.20
CA ALA A 24 0.15 -13.53 7.90
C ALA A 24 1.62 -14.00 7.89
N ASN A 25 2.55 -13.20 8.43
CA ASN A 25 3.96 -13.59 8.54
C ASN A 25 4.15 -14.86 9.39
N GLN A 26 3.45 -14.97 10.52
CA GLN A 26 3.45 -16.17 11.37
C GLN A 26 2.94 -17.42 10.63
N ALA A 27 1.94 -17.24 9.77
CA ALA A 27 1.44 -18.28 8.88
C ALA A 27 2.34 -18.52 7.64
N LYS A 28 3.48 -17.83 7.54
CA LYS A 28 4.40 -17.84 6.38
C LYS A 28 3.72 -17.44 5.06
N ILE A 29 2.73 -16.57 5.16
CA ILE A 29 2.05 -15.98 4.00
C ILE A 29 2.74 -14.65 3.69
N PRO A 30 3.29 -14.47 2.47
CA PRO A 30 3.87 -13.20 2.05
C PRO A 30 2.79 -12.11 1.96
N VAL A 31 3.18 -10.88 2.26
CA VAL A 31 2.27 -9.73 2.30
C VAL A 31 2.73 -8.63 1.33
N ILE A 32 1.81 -8.16 0.50
CA ILE A 32 1.96 -6.98 -0.35
C ILE A 32 0.98 -5.92 0.14
N THR A 33 1.48 -4.71 0.36
CA THR A 33 0.64 -3.56 0.75
C THR A 33 0.33 -2.69 -0.46
N LEU A 34 -0.87 -2.13 -0.52
CA LEU A 34 -1.35 -1.23 -1.56
C LEU A 34 -1.61 0.14 -0.95
N ASP A 35 -1.22 1.22 -1.64
CA ASP A 35 -1.41 2.64 -1.31
C ASP A 35 -0.74 3.14 -0.02
N ARG A 36 -0.93 2.44 1.11
CA ARG A 36 -0.28 2.73 2.39
C ARG A 36 0.57 1.56 2.85
N GLN A 37 1.79 1.84 3.26
CA GLN A 37 2.71 0.84 3.80
C GLN A 37 2.35 0.52 5.26
N ALA A 38 2.46 -0.75 5.66
CA ALA A 38 2.32 -1.15 7.07
C ALA A 38 3.56 -0.74 7.89
N THR A 39 3.37 -0.25 9.11
CA THR A 39 4.48 0.08 10.04
C THR A 39 5.05 -1.13 10.77
N LYS A 40 4.33 -2.26 10.77
CA LYS A 40 4.66 -3.45 11.57
C LYS A 40 4.51 -4.73 10.75
N GLY A 41 5.40 -5.68 11.01
CA GLY A 41 5.46 -6.95 10.29
C GLY A 41 6.23 -6.81 8.98
N ASP A 42 6.43 -7.94 8.30
CA ASP A 42 7.24 -8.03 7.11
C ASP A 42 6.37 -7.92 5.86
N VAL A 43 6.71 -6.96 5.00
CA VAL A 43 6.06 -6.69 3.73
C VAL A 43 7.08 -6.94 2.62
N VAL A 44 6.76 -7.84 1.68
CA VAL A 44 7.69 -8.20 0.60
C VAL A 44 7.67 -7.21 -0.56
N SER A 45 6.58 -6.45 -0.70
CA SER A 45 6.47 -5.38 -1.68
C SER A 45 5.38 -4.38 -1.28
N HIS A 46 5.56 -3.12 -1.69
CA HIS A 46 4.58 -2.07 -1.55
C HIS A 46 4.27 -1.50 -2.94
N ILE A 47 3.00 -1.40 -3.29
CA ILE A 47 2.53 -0.84 -4.55
C ILE A 47 1.74 0.42 -4.23
N ALA A 48 2.23 1.56 -4.70
CA ALA A 48 1.54 2.84 -4.60
C ALA A 48 1.86 3.70 -5.83
N SER A 49 1.06 4.74 -6.01
CA SER A 49 1.28 5.75 -7.04
C SER A 49 2.45 6.66 -6.67
N ASP A 50 3.11 7.25 -7.67
CA ASP A 50 4.02 8.37 -7.43
C ASP A 50 3.20 9.64 -7.17
N ASN A 51 3.00 9.94 -5.89
CA ASN A 51 2.22 11.10 -5.46
C ASN A 51 2.91 12.44 -5.79
N VAL A 52 4.23 12.46 -6.00
CA VAL A 52 4.95 13.67 -6.43
C VAL A 52 4.58 13.99 -7.86
N GLN A 53 4.73 13.01 -8.75
CA GLN A 53 4.33 13.15 -10.16
C GLN A 53 2.82 13.43 -10.29
N GLY A 54 2.00 12.79 -9.47
CA GLY A 54 0.55 13.06 -9.41
C GLY A 54 0.25 14.52 -9.07
N GLY A 55 0.95 15.07 -8.07
CA GLY A 55 0.82 16.48 -7.67
C GLY A 55 1.26 17.46 -8.76
N GLU A 56 2.41 17.20 -9.40
CA GLU A 56 2.92 18.02 -10.50
C GLU A 56 1.95 18.07 -11.69
N ASN A 57 1.40 16.92 -12.08
CA ASN A 57 0.41 16.85 -13.17
C ASN A 57 -0.87 17.62 -12.84
N GLY A 58 -1.38 17.48 -11.62
CA GLY A 58 -2.55 18.23 -11.16
C GLY A 58 -2.31 19.74 -11.17
N TRP A 59 -1.12 20.17 -10.73
CA TRP A 59 -0.75 21.58 -10.74
C TRP A 59 -0.60 22.15 -12.15
N ARG A 60 0.05 21.42 -13.06
CA ARG A 60 0.15 21.79 -14.47
C ARG A 60 -1.24 22.00 -15.10
N LEU A 61 -2.16 21.07 -14.89
CA LEU A 61 -3.53 21.17 -15.41
C LEU A 61 -4.25 22.41 -14.87
N HIS A 62 -4.05 22.76 -13.59
CA HIS A 62 -4.63 23.97 -13.01
C HIS A 62 -4.06 25.24 -13.66
N ARG A 63 -2.75 25.31 -13.90
CA ARG A 63 -2.11 26.44 -14.60
C ARG A 63 -2.65 26.63 -16.02
N GLU A 64 -2.84 25.55 -16.77
CA GLU A 64 -3.39 25.60 -18.13
C GLU A 64 -4.84 26.13 -18.17
N LYS A 65 -5.65 25.83 -17.14
CA LYS A 65 -7.05 26.30 -17.05
C LYS A 65 -7.21 27.71 -16.51
N SER A 66 -6.20 28.24 -15.84
CA SER A 66 -6.24 29.55 -15.18
C SER A 66 -5.58 30.66 -16.01
N GLY A 67 -5.04 30.31 -17.19
CA GLY A 67 -4.42 31.23 -18.15
C GLY A 67 -5.31 31.54 -19.34
#